data_AF-N9WW01-F1
#
_entry.id   AF-N9WW01-F1
#
_cell.length_a   1.000
_cell.length_b   1.000
_cell.length_c   1.000
_cell.angle_alpha   90.00
_cell.angle_beta   90.00
_cell.angle_gamma   90.00
#
_symmetry.space_group_name_H-M   'P 1'
#
loop_
_entity.id
_entity.type
_entity.pdbx_description
1 polymer ?
#
loop_
_entity_poly.entity_id
_entity_poly.type
_entity_poly.pdbx_seq_one_letter_code
_entity_poly.pdbx_strand_id
1 'polypeptide(L)'
;MDQNYTQQNTNGELEWDGYVDDSSDFVLLPDGDYDFTVESFLNSRSKGSDKMPPCKMVELNICIDSVQGTAYVKHYLILHSRFNKKIYGFFKCIGAQEDSDGRIRMNWNAVPGSTGRCNLGHKLYNGNEYNEIKKFYPKENKTKYQSSSGYTPGQF
;
A
#
# COMPACT_ATOMS: atom_id res chain seq x y z
N MET A 1 46.35 6.16 19.78
CA MET A 1 45.62 7.44 19.83
C MET A 1 44.25 7.16 19.26
N ASP A 2 43.35 6.70 20.12
CA ASP A 2 41.99 6.34 19.76
C ASP A 2 41.13 7.61 19.78
N GLN A 3 40.52 7.95 18.65
CA GLN A 3 39.48 8.98 18.55
C GLN A 3 38.21 8.27 18.06
N ASN A 4 37.30 8.04 19.01
CA ASN A 4 35.96 7.52 18.81
C ASN A 4 35.14 8.52 18.00
N TYR A 5 34.59 8.12 16.84
CA TYR A 5 33.50 8.86 16.21
C TYR A 5 32.20 8.45 16.87
N THR A 6 31.69 9.30 17.77
CA THR A 6 30.33 9.18 18.28
C THR A 6 29.41 9.83 17.24
N GLN A 7 28.74 9.01 16.42
CA GLN A 7 27.65 9.45 15.55
C GLN A 7 26.47 9.90 16.45
N GLN A 8 26.38 11.19 16.74
CA GLN A 8 25.22 11.78 17.40
C GLN A 8 24.16 12.06 16.32
N ASN A 9 23.21 11.14 16.18
CA ASN A 9 22.00 11.37 15.40
C ASN A 9 21.15 12.42 16.14
N THR A 10 21.40 13.69 15.84
CA THR A 10 20.69 14.84 16.42
C THR A 10 19.49 15.13 15.55
N ASN A 11 18.30 15.01 16.14
CA ASN A 11 17.07 15.49 15.55
C ASN A 11 17.11 17.04 15.55
N GLY A 12 17.61 17.65 14.47
CA GLY A 12 17.90 19.09 14.36
C GLY A 12 17.99 19.60 12.91
N GLU A 13 18.05 20.92 12.73
CA GLU A 13 18.16 21.59 11.42
C GLU A 13 19.52 21.31 10.77
N LEU A 14 19.49 20.89 9.49
CA LEU A 14 20.70 20.62 8.70
C LEU A 14 21.28 21.93 8.15
N GLU A 15 22.61 22.03 8.12
CA GLU A 15 23.30 23.13 7.46
C GLU A 15 23.16 23.05 5.93
N TRP A 16 23.11 24.19 5.25
CA TRP A 16 22.96 24.28 3.79
C TRP A 16 24.04 23.52 3.01
N ASP A 17 25.27 23.47 3.51
CA ASP A 17 26.41 22.76 2.92
C ASP A 17 26.82 21.52 3.76
N GLY A 18 25.95 21.06 4.65
CA GLY A 18 26.20 19.90 5.51
C GLY A 18 26.24 18.58 4.74
N TYR A 19 26.94 17.60 5.30
CA TYR A 19 26.86 16.23 4.81
C TYR A 19 25.53 15.61 5.23
N VAL A 20 24.82 15.04 4.26
CA VAL A 20 23.63 14.23 4.49
C VAL A 20 23.97 12.77 4.18
N ASP A 21 23.65 11.88 5.12
CA ASP A 21 23.68 10.45 4.88
C ASP A 21 22.31 9.98 4.38
N ASP A 22 22.27 9.18 3.31
CA ASP A 22 21.06 8.51 2.81
C ASP A 22 20.75 7.24 3.63
N SER A 23 21.04 7.26 4.93
CA SER A 23 20.68 6.17 5.83
C SER A 23 19.19 6.24 6.13
N SER A 24 18.35 6.11 5.10
CA SER A 24 17.00 5.64 5.33
C SER A 24 17.16 4.20 5.83
N ASP A 25 17.10 4.02 7.15
CA ASP A 25 17.22 2.70 7.77
C ASP A 25 16.16 1.79 7.16
N PHE A 26 16.60 0.87 6.30
CA PHE A 26 15.71 -0.10 5.68
C PHE A 26 15.23 -1.06 6.77
N VAL A 27 13.96 -0.93 7.16
CA VAL A 27 13.33 -1.82 8.14
C VAL A 27 12.72 -3.02 7.43
N LEU A 28 13.29 -4.21 7.64
CA LEU A 28 12.69 -5.47 7.22
C LEU A 28 11.72 -5.97 8.30
N LEU A 29 10.43 -5.99 8.00
CA LEU A 29 9.41 -6.44 8.94
C LEU A 29 9.15 -7.94 8.76
N PRO A 30 8.87 -8.71 9.82
CA PRO A 30 8.47 -10.12 9.70
C PRO A 30 7.21 -10.31 8.86
N ASP A 31 7.07 -11.47 8.23
CA ASP A 31 5.83 -11.89 7.57
C ASP A 31 4.63 -11.77 8.51
N GLY A 32 3.55 -11.16 8.03
CA GLY A 32 2.39 -10.92 8.88
C GLY A 32 1.37 -9.97 8.28
N ASP A 33 0.33 -9.69 9.07
CA ASP A 33 -0.71 -8.75 8.70
C ASP A 33 -0.47 -7.39 9.37
N TYR A 34 -0.50 -6.33 8.57
CA TYR A 34 -0.20 -4.98 9.00
C TYR A 34 -1.26 -4.01 8.50
N ASP A 35 -1.53 -2.99 9.30
CA ASP A 35 -2.19 -1.78 8.83
C ASP A 35 -1.16 -0.93 8.09
N PHE A 36 -1.61 -0.20 7.07
CA PHE A 36 -0.75 0.64 6.26
C PHE A 36 -1.43 1.95 5.90
N THR A 37 -0.59 2.93 5.55
CA THR A 37 -0.98 4.22 4.98
C THR A 37 -0.34 4.37 3.61
N VAL A 38 -1.08 4.87 2.62
CA VAL A 38 -0.50 5.23 1.32
C VAL A 38 0.05 6.65 1.39
N GLU A 39 1.37 6.81 1.33
CA GLU A 39 2.01 8.13 1.41
C GLU A 39 1.82 8.92 0.12
N SER A 40 2.13 8.27 -1.01
CA SER A 40 2.09 8.90 -2.31
C SER A 40 1.97 7.86 -3.41
N PHE A 41 1.76 8.32 -4.63
CA PHE A 41 1.88 7.47 -5.81
C PHE A 41 2.51 8.22 -6.97
N LEU A 42 3.16 7.48 -7.87
CA LEU A 42 3.76 7.99 -9.08
C LEU A 42 3.18 7.29 -10.30
N ASN A 43 2.79 8.08 -11.30
CA ASN A 43 2.42 7.56 -12.61
C ASN A 43 3.67 7.10 -13.36
N SER A 44 3.64 5.88 -13.89
CA SER A 44 4.71 5.29 -14.66
C SER A 44 4.15 4.46 -15.83
N ARG A 45 5.04 3.78 -16.55
CA ARG A 45 4.69 2.88 -17.65
C ARG A 45 5.41 1.55 -17.44
N SER A 46 4.68 0.45 -17.57
CA SER A 46 5.33 -0.86 -17.64
C SER A 46 6.07 -0.98 -18.97
N LYS A 47 7.23 -1.65 -18.96
CA LYS A 47 7.97 -1.99 -20.20
C LYS A 47 7.25 -3.02 -21.06
N GLY A 48 6.15 -3.60 -20.56
CA GLY A 48 5.52 -4.76 -21.18
C GLY A 48 6.33 -6.04 -21.00
N SER A 49 5.86 -7.09 -21.64
CA SER A 49 6.53 -8.37 -21.80
C SER A 49 6.08 -9.00 -23.12
N ASP A 50 6.66 -10.15 -23.50
CA ASP A 50 6.24 -10.88 -24.71
C ASP A 50 4.75 -11.23 -24.73
N LYS A 51 4.11 -11.25 -23.56
CA LYS A 51 2.69 -11.59 -23.37
C LYS A 51 1.82 -10.37 -23.07
N MET A 52 2.38 -9.17 -23.01
CA MET A 52 1.63 -7.96 -22.66
C MET A 52 2.29 -6.69 -23.19
N PRO A 53 1.56 -5.83 -23.92
CA PRO A 53 2.12 -4.56 -24.37
C PRO A 53 2.44 -3.63 -23.20
N PRO A 54 3.37 -2.68 -23.40
CA PRO A 54 3.60 -1.58 -22.45
C PRO A 54 2.29 -0.84 -22.13
N CYS A 55 1.96 -0.72 -20.84
CA CYS A 55 0.71 -0.09 -20.38
C CYS A 55 0.95 0.84 -19.18
N LYS A 56 -0.08 1.63 -18.84
CA LYS A 56 -0.03 2.55 -17.68
C LYS A 56 0.20 1.74 -16.40
N MET A 57 1.04 2.28 -15.52
CA MET A 57 1.37 1.69 -14.24
C MET A 57 1.40 2.78 -13.17
N VAL A 58 1.11 2.41 -11.94
CA VAL A 58 1.23 3.28 -10.78
C VAL A 58 2.16 2.61 -9.77
N GLU A 59 3.16 3.35 -9.31
CA GLU A 59 3.98 2.98 -8.15
C GLU A 59 3.37 3.64 -6.91
N LEU A 60 2.90 2.83 -5.96
CA LEU A 60 2.43 3.25 -4.65
C LEU A 60 3.59 3.22 -3.67
N ASN A 61 3.75 4.28 -2.89
CA ASN A 61 4.61 4.29 -1.71
C ASN A 61 3.73 4.05 -0.49
N ILE A 62 3.92 2.92 0.17
CA ILE A 62 3.12 2.48 1.30
C ILE A 62 3.98 2.51 2.56
N CYS A 63 3.48 3.17 3.60
CA CYS A 63 4.10 3.22 4.92
C CYS A 63 3.41 2.21 5.84
N ILE A 64 4.21 1.46 6.59
CA ILE A 64 3.77 0.54 7.65
C ILE A 64 4.49 0.93 8.93
N ASP A 65 3.74 1.45 9.90
CA ASP A 65 4.23 1.74 11.23
C ASP A 65 4.05 0.52 12.13
N SER A 66 5.14 0.08 12.76
CA SER A 66 5.14 -1.07 13.66
C SER A 66 6.03 -0.82 14.88
N VAL A 67 5.92 -1.70 15.87
CA VAL A 67 6.82 -1.68 17.05
C VAL A 67 8.29 -1.96 16.70
N GLN A 68 8.57 -2.51 15.52
CA GLN A 68 9.93 -2.79 15.01
C GLN A 68 10.50 -1.64 14.19
N GLY A 69 9.71 -0.58 13.97
CA GLY A 69 10.06 0.57 13.15
C GLY A 69 9.07 0.81 12.01
N THR A 70 9.31 1.88 11.28
CA THR A 70 8.54 2.29 10.11
C THR A 70 9.18 1.75 8.84
N ALA A 71 8.40 0.99 8.06
CA ALA A 71 8.86 0.43 6.80
C ALA A 71 8.15 1.08 5.61
N TYR A 72 8.91 1.41 4.57
CA TYR A 72 8.40 1.91 3.30
C TYR A 72 8.44 0.81 2.24
N VAL A 73 7.28 0.52 1.64
CA VAL A 73 7.09 -0.55 0.67
C VAL A 73 6.57 0.03 -0.65
N LYS A 74 7.30 -0.24 -1.73
CA LYS A 74 6.86 0.08 -3.10
C LYS A 74 5.96 -1.02 -3.63
N HIS A 75 4.74 -0.65 -4.03
CA HIS A 75 3.79 -1.58 -4.65
C HIS A 75 3.35 -1.09 -6.02
N TYR A 76 3.31 -1.98 -7.01
CA TYR A 76 3.02 -1.62 -8.40
C TYR A 76 1.63 -2.09 -8.83
N LEU A 77 0.81 -1.16 -9.31
CA LEU A 77 -0.47 -1.45 -9.96
C LEU A 77 -0.36 -1.24 -11.46
N ILE A 78 -0.49 -2.32 -12.23
CA ILE A 78 -0.52 -2.27 -13.70
C ILE A 78 -1.97 -2.09 -14.14
N LEU A 79 -2.26 -0.98 -14.84
CA LEU A 79 -3.61 -0.61 -15.25
C LEU A 79 -4.02 -1.31 -16.55
N HIS A 80 -4.15 -2.63 -16.48
CA HIS A 80 -4.57 -3.49 -17.58
C HIS A 80 -5.68 -4.45 -17.11
N SER A 81 -6.59 -4.83 -18.00
CA SER A 81 -7.76 -5.68 -17.69
C SER A 81 -7.38 -7.01 -17.02
N ARG A 82 -6.24 -7.59 -17.39
CA ARG A 82 -5.67 -8.79 -16.76
C ARG A 82 -5.43 -8.64 -15.25
N PHE A 83 -5.14 -7.43 -14.79
CA PHE A 83 -4.91 -7.10 -13.38
C PHE A 83 -6.11 -6.45 -12.71
N ASN A 84 -7.29 -6.45 -13.35
CA ASN A 84 -8.50 -5.81 -12.83
C ASN A 84 -8.84 -6.26 -11.40
N LYS A 85 -8.71 -7.56 -11.09
CA LYS A 85 -8.94 -8.07 -9.72
C LYS A 85 -7.98 -7.48 -8.69
N LYS A 86 -6.71 -7.26 -9.04
CA LYS A 86 -5.72 -6.64 -8.14
C LYS A 86 -6.02 -5.16 -7.92
N ILE A 87 -6.36 -4.44 -8.99
CA ILE A 87 -6.70 -3.01 -8.89
C ILE A 87 -7.98 -2.83 -8.08
N TYR A 88 -9.04 -3.60 -8.39
CA TYR A 88 -10.29 -3.61 -7.63
C TYR A 88 -10.05 -3.95 -6.15
N GLY A 89 -9.25 -4.99 -5.86
CA GLY A 89 -8.90 -5.39 -4.50
C GLY A 89 -8.18 -4.30 -3.71
N PHE A 90 -7.25 -3.59 -4.35
CA PHE A 90 -6.59 -2.42 -3.73
C PHE A 90 -7.60 -1.32 -3.39
N PHE A 91 -8.47 -0.94 -4.34
CA PHE A 91 -9.47 0.10 -4.07
C PHE A 91 -10.48 -0.30 -2.99
N LYS A 92 -10.93 -1.58 -2.95
CA LYS A 92 -11.73 -2.09 -1.82
C LYS A 92 -10.99 -2.02 -0.49
N CYS A 93 -9.68 -2.29 -0.49
CA CYS A 93 -8.84 -2.26 0.71
C CYS A 93 -8.76 -0.85 1.32
N ILE A 94 -8.66 0.18 0.49
CA ILE A 94 -8.64 1.58 0.96
C ILE A 94 -10.05 2.16 1.19
N GLY A 95 -11.10 1.34 1.05
CA GLY A 95 -12.49 1.73 1.32
C GLY A 95 -13.21 2.45 0.19
N ALA A 96 -12.80 2.26 -1.06
CA ALA A 96 -13.54 2.78 -2.19
C ALA A 96 -14.97 2.22 -2.23
N GLN A 97 -15.93 3.09 -2.50
CA GLN A 97 -17.32 2.71 -2.67
C GLN A 97 -17.52 1.98 -3.99
N GLU A 98 -18.42 1.00 -3.94
CA GLU A 98 -18.86 0.25 -5.10
C GLU A 98 -20.15 0.87 -5.62
N ASP A 99 -20.19 1.10 -6.92
CA ASP A 99 -21.38 1.56 -7.60
C ASP A 99 -22.45 0.44 -7.59
N SER A 100 -23.71 0.80 -7.87
CA SER A 100 -24.84 -0.14 -7.83
C SER A 100 -24.71 -1.35 -8.73
N ASP A 101 -23.83 -1.30 -9.74
CA ASP A 101 -23.57 -2.39 -10.69
C ASP A 101 -22.33 -3.24 -10.34
N GLY A 102 -21.75 -3.03 -9.16
CA GLY A 102 -20.61 -3.79 -8.67
C GLY A 102 -19.24 -3.27 -9.09
N ARG A 103 -19.18 -2.14 -9.82
CA ARG A 103 -17.91 -1.56 -10.28
C ARG A 103 -17.38 -0.51 -9.31
N ILE A 104 -16.07 -0.24 -9.38
CA ILE A 104 -15.42 0.83 -8.64
C ILE A 104 -14.81 1.82 -9.63
N ARG A 105 -15.14 3.09 -9.45
CA ARG A 105 -14.42 4.18 -10.11
C ARG A 105 -13.14 4.49 -9.35
N MET A 106 -11.99 4.36 -10.02
CA MET A 106 -10.69 4.69 -9.43
C MET A 106 -10.59 6.19 -9.13
N ASN A 107 -10.61 6.57 -7.86
CA ASN A 107 -10.38 7.95 -7.42
C ASN A 107 -8.95 8.11 -6.90
N TRP A 108 -8.01 8.36 -7.81
CA TRP A 108 -6.60 8.51 -7.46
C TRP A 108 -6.32 9.70 -6.54
N ASN A 109 -7.16 10.74 -6.54
CA ASN A 109 -7.01 11.89 -5.63
C ASN A 109 -7.24 11.52 -4.16
N ALA A 110 -7.99 10.44 -3.90
CA ALA A 110 -8.26 9.95 -2.55
C ALA A 110 -7.25 8.88 -2.10
N VAL A 111 -6.24 8.56 -2.92
CA VAL A 111 -5.26 7.49 -2.61
C VAL A 111 -4.24 7.95 -1.55
N PRO A 112 -3.56 9.10 -1.69
CA PRO A 112 -2.64 9.58 -0.64
C PRO A 112 -3.38 9.81 0.69
N GLY A 113 -2.78 9.38 1.78
CA GLY A 113 -3.36 9.39 3.13
C GLY A 113 -4.42 8.32 3.38
N SER A 114 -4.79 7.51 2.38
CA SER A 114 -5.73 6.41 2.60
C SER A 114 -5.09 5.27 3.39
N THR A 115 -5.91 4.59 4.19
CA THR A 115 -5.47 3.48 5.06
C THR A 115 -6.17 2.18 4.71
N GLY A 116 -5.43 1.09 4.87
CA GLY A 116 -5.92 -0.27 4.65
C GLY A 116 -5.16 -1.29 5.48
N ARG A 117 -5.47 -2.57 5.24
CA ARG A 117 -4.78 -3.69 5.87
C ARG A 117 -4.22 -4.62 4.81
N CYS A 118 -2.99 -5.08 4.97
CA CYS A 118 -2.31 -5.96 4.03
C CYS A 118 -1.61 -7.13 4.73
N ASN A 119 -1.37 -8.19 3.96
CA ASN A 119 -0.41 -9.21 4.31
C ASN A 119 0.94 -8.86 3.68
N LEU A 120 1.93 -8.68 4.53
CA LEU A 120 3.32 -8.46 4.17
C LEU A 120 4.06 -9.79 4.21
N GLY A 121 4.95 -9.98 3.25
CA GLY A 121 6.03 -10.94 3.39
C GLY A 121 7.27 -10.46 2.65
N HIS A 122 8.12 -11.39 2.23
CA HIS A 122 9.39 -11.04 1.59
C HIS A 122 9.51 -11.46 0.13
N LYS A 123 10.37 -10.75 -0.60
CA LYS A 123 10.88 -11.15 -1.91
C LYS A 123 12.40 -11.10 -1.93
N LEU A 124 13.01 -12.10 -2.56
CA LEU A 124 14.44 -12.11 -2.84
C LEU A 124 14.70 -11.51 -4.22
N TYR A 125 15.59 -10.53 -4.27
CA TYR A 125 16.04 -9.91 -5.51
C TYR A 125 17.53 -9.57 -5.42
N ASN A 126 18.31 -10.07 -6.37
CA ASN A 126 19.77 -9.91 -6.40
C ASN A 126 20.47 -10.30 -5.08
N GLY A 127 19.98 -11.35 -4.40
CA GLY A 127 20.55 -11.82 -3.13
C GLY A 127 20.11 -11.03 -1.89
N ASN A 128 19.34 -9.95 -2.06
CA ASN A 128 18.79 -9.15 -0.97
C ASN A 128 17.32 -9.47 -0.75
N GLU A 129 16.88 -9.37 0.50
CA GLU A 129 15.50 -9.57 0.90
C GLU A 129 14.79 -8.22 1.07
N TYR A 130 13.58 -8.12 0.54
CA TYR A 130 12.79 -6.90 0.56
C TYR A 130 11.36 -7.18 1.03
N ASN A 131 10.78 -6.21 1.73
CA ASN A 131 9.35 -6.19 2.03
C ASN A 131 8.51 -6.22 0.72
N GLU A 132 7.49 -7.06 0.69
CA GLU A 132 6.54 -7.18 -0.41
C GLU A 132 5.12 -7.38 0.12
N ILE A 133 4.19 -6.56 -0.36
CA ILE A 133 2.76 -6.77 -0.09
C ILE A 133 2.25 -7.92 -0.96
N LYS A 134 1.86 -9.02 -0.30
CA LYS A 134 1.33 -10.22 -0.94
C LYS A 134 -0.16 -10.10 -1.22
N LYS A 135 -0.90 -9.49 -0.28
CA LYS A 135 -2.36 -9.38 -0.35
C LYS A 135 -2.86 -8.10 0.32
N PHE A 136 -3.90 -7.52 -0.26
CA PHE A 136 -4.70 -6.48 0.36
C PHE A 136 -6.00 -7.07 0.90
N TYR A 137 -6.37 -6.71 2.13
CA TYR A 137 -7.65 -7.10 2.72
C TYR A 137 -8.70 -6.03 2.46
N PRO A 138 -9.89 -6.38 1.95
CA PRO A 138 -10.98 -5.42 1.79
C PRO A 138 -11.31 -4.74 3.12
N LYS A 139 -11.54 -3.43 3.10
CA LYS A 139 -12.06 -2.72 4.27
C LYS A 139 -13.48 -3.20 4.51
N GLU A 140 -13.82 -3.54 5.75
CA GLU A 140 -15.20 -3.85 6.10
C GLU A 140 -16.03 -2.59 5.87
N ASN A 141 -16.79 -2.58 4.77
CA ASN A 141 -17.78 -1.55 4.57
C ASN A 141 -18.91 -1.82 5.56
N LYS A 142 -19.03 -0.98 6.59
CA LYS A 142 -20.22 -0.91 7.46
C LYS A 142 -21.45 -0.41 6.69
N THR A 143 -21.63 -0.77 5.43
CA THR A 143 -22.90 -0.63 4.73
C THR A 143 -23.81 -1.76 5.18
N LYS A 144 -24.63 -1.40 6.18
CA LYS A 144 -25.83 -2.08 6.66
C LYS A 144 -26.36 -3.12 5.67
N TYR A 145 -26.21 -4.40 6.00
CA TYR A 145 -27.20 -5.38 5.60
C TYR A 145 -28.51 -4.95 6.27
N GLN A 146 -29.38 -4.24 5.54
CA GLN A 146 -30.80 -4.27 5.89
C GLN A 146 -31.26 -5.69 5.63
N SER A 147 -31.27 -6.50 6.69
CA SER A 147 -32.02 -7.74 6.76
C SER A 147 -33.51 -7.41 6.56
N SER A 148 -33.96 -7.43 5.32
CA SER A 148 -35.38 -7.51 4.99
C SER A 148 -35.85 -8.94 5.24
N SER A 149 -36.03 -9.29 6.52
CA SER A 149 -36.77 -10.49 6.94
C SER A 149 -37.86 -10.05 7.91
N GLY A 150 -39.01 -9.70 7.33
CA GLY A 150 -40.18 -9.25 8.08
C GLY A 150 -41.42 -9.12 7.20
N TYR A 151 -41.69 -10.13 6.36
CA TYR A 151 -42.99 -10.27 5.69
C TYR A 151 -43.88 -11.15 6.57
N THR A 152 -44.98 -10.60 7.09
CA THR A 152 -46.10 -11.38 7.61
C THR A 152 -47.42 -10.64 7.36
N PRO A 153 -48.08 -10.87 6.21
CA PRO A 153 -49.47 -10.50 6.03
C PRO A 153 -50.37 -11.64 6.50
N GLY A 154 -51.20 -11.38 7.51
CA GLY A 154 -52.10 -12.37 8.07
C GLY A 154 -52.94 -11.86 9.23
N GLN A 155 -53.54 -10.68 9.10
CA GLN A 155 -54.59 -10.22 10.02
C GLN A 155 -55.83 -9.80 9.23
N PHE A 156 -56.80 -10.71 9.18
CA PHE A 156 -58.23 -10.47 9.00
C PHE A 156 -58.94 -11.27 10.08
#